data_AF-A0A958S9H6-F1
#
_entry.id   AF-A0A958S9H6-F1
#
_cell.length_a   1.000
_cell.length_b   1.000
_cell.length_c   1.000
_cell.angle_alpha   90.00
_cell.angle_beta   90.00
_cell.angle_gamma   90.00
#
_symmetry.space_group_name_H-M   'P 1'
#
loop_
_entity.id
_entity.type
_entity.pdbx_description
1 polymer ?
#
loop_
_entity_poly.entity_id
_entity_poly.type
_entity_poly.pdbx_seq_one_letter_code
_entity_poly.pdbx_strand_id
1 'polypeptide(L)'
;MKLALNAAGVSTPPERVCANCFSNLTGKVSQGVKLRLEAQNKEKNKLKMWKSRVNLIKEARTLMTKKAYSEAAVCYEKYIRVLEIVYGVKKGGLNPEVFSKSKRSKEMTVLASVYWDLMRIYDTSPRYGNRMQTTAQKLAEFLPFTPIYPDIAKKCESFLKASKNPHVVRSFMKEIKAGGGGCFIATAAFEGAYTSEVLQLRRFREDYLRPSPLGRRTVVFYYRYSPPIARFLNQHPQLKPPVRWVVRRLCSVLPQKST
;
A
#
# COMPACT_ATOMS: atom_id res chain seq x y z
N MET A 1 -1.46 -35.22 22.87
CA MET A 1 -2.21 -36.46 22.61
C MET A 1 -3.25 -36.31 21.49
N LYS A 2 -4.35 -35.54 21.66
CA LYS A 2 -5.36 -35.27 20.58
C LYS A 2 -4.73 -34.90 19.22
N LEU A 3 -3.66 -34.11 19.25
CA LEU A 3 -2.91 -33.68 18.07
C LEU A 3 -2.10 -34.80 17.38
N ALA A 4 -1.53 -35.73 18.15
CA ALA A 4 -0.79 -36.88 17.62
C ALA A 4 -1.75 -37.93 17.04
N LEU A 5 -2.92 -38.08 17.67
CA LEU A 5 -3.99 -38.98 17.24
C LEU A 5 -4.64 -38.51 15.94
N ASN A 6 -4.96 -37.22 15.82
CA ASN A 6 -5.46 -36.65 14.55
C ASN A 6 -4.45 -36.80 13.40
N ALA A 7 -3.15 -36.66 13.67
CA ALA A 7 -2.11 -36.87 12.66
C ALA A 7 -1.94 -38.36 12.27
N ALA A 8 -2.34 -39.29 13.14
CA ALA A 8 -2.34 -40.73 12.90
C ALA A 8 -3.69 -41.26 12.35
N GLY A 9 -4.62 -40.38 11.97
CA GLY A 9 -5.93 -40.76 11.42
C GLY A 9 -6.94 -41.25 12.46
N VAL A 10 -6.68 -41.07 13.76
CA VAL A 10 -7.58 -41.47 14.85
C VAL A 10 -8.51 -40.31 15.19
N SER A 11 -9.79 -40.44 14.82
CA SER A 11 -10.83 -39.40 14.98
C SER A 11 -11.34 -39.25 16.41
N THR A 12 -11.26 -40.31 17.23
CA THR A 12 -11.69 -40.33 18.63
C THR A 12 -10.54 -40.79 19.54
N PRO A 13 -10.03 -39.92 20.42
CA PRO A 13 -9.00 -40.32 21.38
C PRO A 13 -9.53 -41.37 22.36
N PRO A 14 -8.74 -42.39 22.73
CA PRO A 14 -9.10 -43.27 23.84
C PRO A 14 -9.22 -42.46 25.14
N GLU A 15 -10.23 -42.77 25.96
CA GLU A 15 -10.51 -42.06 27.21
C GLU A 15 -9.35 -42.12 28.22
N ARG A 16 -8.54 -43.17 28.15
CA ARG A 16 -7.37 -43.37 29.03
C ARG A 16 -6.20 -43.95 28.24
N VAL A 17 -5.00 -43.53 28.62
CA VAL A 17 -3.73 -44.13 28.18
C VAL A 17 -2.77 -44.17 29.36
N CYS A 18 -1.90 -45.18 29.39
CA CYS A 18 -0.86 -45.26 30.39
C CYS A 18 0.21 -44.16 30.16
N ALA A 19 0.97 -43.85 31.21
CA ALA A 19 2.01 -42.82 31.19
C ALA A 19 3.08 -43.09 30.10
N ASN A 20 3.46 -44.36 29.91
CA ASN A 20 4.43 -44.77 28.88
C ASN A 20 3.89 -44.63 27.45
N CYS A 21 2.61 -44.92 27.22
CA CYS A 21 1.99 -44.69 25.90
C CYS A 21 1.88 -43.19 25.62
N PHE A 22 1.55 -42.39 26.63
CA PHE A 22 1.49 -40.93 26.50
C PHE A 22 2.85 -40.32 26.14
N SER A 23 3.93 -40.68 26.85
CA SER A 23 5.29 -40.20 26.59
C SER A 23 5.83 -40.64 25.22
N ASN A 24 5.54 -41.88 24.81
CA ASN A 24 5.90 -42.36 23.47
C ASN A 24 5.10 -41.64 22.37
N LEU A 25 3.81 -41.39 22.55
CA LEU A 25 2.99 -40.66 21.56
C LEU A 25 3.39 -39.19 21.45
N THR A 26 3.78 -38.53 22.54
CA THR A 26 4.27 -37.14 22.50
C THR A 26 5.67 -37.04 21.90
N GLY A 27 6.53 -38.05 22.12
CA GLY A 27 7.84 -38.18 21.47
C GLY A 27 7.75 -38.49 19.97
N LYS A 28 6.70 -39.21 19.53
CA LYS A 28 6.45 -39.59 18.13
C LYS A 28 5.88 -38.48 17.22
N VAL A 29 5.55 -37.30 17.76
CA VAL A 29 5.13 -36.17 16.91
C VAL A 29 6.33 -35.70 16.09
N SER A 30 6.39 -36.11 14.82
CA SER A 30 7.50 -35.78 13.95
C SER A 30 7.73 -34.27 13.89
N GLN A 31 9.01 -33.87 13.80
CA GLN A 31 9.38 -32.46 13.66
C GLN A 31 8.64 -31.81 12.47
N GLY A 32 8.39 -32.56 11.40
CA GLY A 32 7.58 -32.13 10.26
C GLY A 32 6.12 -31.80 10.61
N VAL A 33 5.46 -32.57 11.48
CA VAL A 33 4.08 -32.27 11.94
C VAL A 33 4.05 -31.01 12.81
N LYS A 34 5.05 -30.82 13.69
CA LYS A 34 5.18 -29.59 14.50
C LYS A 34 5.32 -28.35 13.61
N LEU A 35 6.23 -28.41 12.64
CA LEU A 35 6.48 -27.31 11.69
C LEU A 35 5.24 -26.98 10.85
N ARG A 36 4.50 -27.99 10.36
CA ARG A 36 3.24 -27.77 9.62
C ARG A 36 2.17 -27.11 10.48
N LEU A 37 2.04 -27.53 11.74
CA LEU A 37 1.06 -26.94 12.67
C LEU A 37 1.41 -25.50 13.02
N GLU A 38 2.68 -25.20 13.27
CA GLU A 38 3.16 -23.83 13.49
C GLU A 38 2.89 -22.94 12.26
N ALA A 39 3.13 -23.45 11.05
CA ALA A 39 2.82 -22.74 9.82
C ALA A 39 1.31 -22.47 9.69
N GLN A 40 0.46 -23.46 9.98
CA GLN A 40 -1.00 -23.30 9.98
C GLN A 40 -1.47 -22.29 11.03
N ASN A 41 -0.91 -22.34 12.25
CA ASN A 41 -1.24 -21.39 13.31
C ASN A 41 -0.80 -19.97 12.95
N LYS A 42 0.38 -19.80 12.35
CA LYS A 42 0.85 -18.51 11.81
C LYS A 42 -0.12 -17.98 10.75
N GLU A 43 -0.58 -18.82 9.84
CA GLU A 43 -1.51 -18.41 8.79
C GLU A 43 -2.90 -18.06 9.33
N LYS A 44 -3.43 -18.85 10.29
CA LYS A 44 -4.67 -18.54 11.00
C LYS A 44 -4.58 -17.21 11.75
N ASN A 45 -3.45 -16.95 12.42
CA ASN A 45 -3.21 -15.69 13.12
C ASN A 45 -3.17 -14.50 12.16
N LYS A 46 -2.48 -14.62 11.01
CA LYS A 46 -2.49 -13.60 9.95
C LYS A 46 -3.91 -13.31 9.47
N LEU A 47 -4.71 -14.35 9.22
CA LEU A 47 -6.10 -14.19 8.78
C LEU A 47 -6.97 -13.51 9.85
N LYS A 48 -6.77 -13.84 11.12
CA LYS A 48 -7.47 -13.19 12.25
C LYS A 48 -7.15 -11.70 12.31
N MET A 49 -5.86 -11.33 12.26
CA MET A 49 -5.43 -9.92 12.22
C MET A 49 -5.97 -9.18 10.99
N TRP A 50 -5.96 -9.84 9.82
CA TRP A 50 -6.53 -9.29 8.61
C TRP A 50 -8.00 -8.94 8.78
N LYS A 51 -8.81 -9.85 9.32
CA LYS A 51 -10.25 -9.61 9.51
C LYS A 51 -10.52 -8.44 10.46
N SER A 52 -9.71 -8.25 11.50
CA SER A 52 -9.89 -7.16 12.47
C SER A 52 -9.29 -5.82 12.05
N ARG A 53 -8.44 -5.76 11.01
CA ARG A 53 -7.69 -4.54 10.61
C ARG A 53 -8.58 -3.31 10.39
N VAL A 54 -9.78 -3.48 9.86
CA VAL A 54 -10.70 -2.38 9.54
C VAL A 54 -11.23 -1.73 10.83
N ASN A 55 -11.35 -2.50 11.90
CA ASN A 55 -11.80 -1.97 13.20
C ASN A 55 -10.78 -0.98 13.77
N LEU A 56 -9.47 -1.21 13.54
CA LEU A 56 -8.41 -0.27 13.94
C LEU A 56 -8.60 1.10 13.26
N ILE A 57 -8.97 1.11 11.98
CA ILE A 57 -9.22 2.36 11.24
C ILE A 57 -10.48 3.06 11.73
N LYS A 58 -11.55 2.30 11.97
CA LYS A 58 -12.81 2.84 12.51
C LYS A 58 -12.58 3.48 13.88
N GLU A 59 -11.88 2.77 14.76
CA GLU A 59 -11.52 3.25 16.09
C GLU A 59 -10.63 4.50 16.02
N ALA A 60 -9.58 4.48 15.18
CA ALA A 60 -8.72 5.64 14.99
C ALA A 60 -9.50 6.88 14.54
N ARG A 61 -10.43 6.74 13.58
CA ARG A 61 -11.28 7.85 13.11
C ARG A 61 -12.22 8.38 14.20
N THR A 62 -12.78 7.51 15.04
CA THR A 62 -13.56 7.92 16.22
C THR A 62 -12.70 8.66 17.25
N LEU A 63 -11.45 8.24 17.45
CA LEU A 63 -10.52 8.93 18.34
C LEU A 63 -10.12 10.30 17.77
N MET A 64 -9.98 10.41 16.44
CA MET A 64 -9.75 11.70 15.77
C MET A 64 -10.88 12.70 16.00
N THR A 65 -12.16 12.28 15.94
CA THR A 65 -13.29 13.19 16.23
C THR A 65 -13.33 13.61 17.70
N LYS A 66 -12.89 12.74 18.61
CA LYS A 66 -12.72 13.02 20.04
C LYS A 66 -11.45 13.82 20.37
N LYS A 67 -10.63 14.18 19.37
CA LYS A 67 -9.32 14.85 19.53
C LYS A 67 -8.29 14.06 20.38
N ALA A 68 -8.50 12.75 20.54
CA ALA A 68 -7.58 11.82 21.20
C ALA A 68 -6.49 11.36 20.22
N TYR A 69 -5.60 12.29 19.85
CA TYR A 69 -4.66 12.10 18.73
C TYR A 69 -3.58 11.05 19.00
N SER A 70 -3.11 10.93 20.24
CA SER A 70 -2.08 9.96 20.62
C SER A 70 -2.60 8.53 20.47
N GLU A 71 -3.80 8.28 20.97
CA GLU A 71 -4.51 7.01 20.88
C GLU A 71 -4.87 6.68 19.42
N ALA A 72 -5.33 7.68 18.66
CA ALA A 72 -5.60 7.53 17.23
C ALA A 72 -4.34 7.09 16.46
N ALA A 73 -3.18 7.71 16.76
CA ALA A 73 -1.91 7.33 16.15
C ALA A 73 -1.55 5.87 16.44
N VAL A 74 -1.74 5.40 17.68
CA VAL A 74 -1.51 4.00 18.05
C VAL A 74 -2.38 3.05 17.22
N CYS A 75 -3.66 3.36 17.01
CA CYS A 75 -4.54 2.54 16.19
C CYS A 75 -4.12 2.51 14.72
N TYR A 76 -3.70 3.66 14.16
CA TYR A 76 -3.17 3.73 12.80
C TYR A 76 -1.86 2.95 12.63
N GLU A 77 -0.93 3.05 13.59
CA GLU A 77 0.32 2.30 13.55
C GLU A 77 0.11 0.79 13.71
N LYS A 78 -0.85 0.37 14.56
CA LYS A 78 -1.27 -1.03 14.65
C LYS A 78 -1.82 -1.53 13.31
N TYR A 79 -2.61 -0.73 12.59
CA TYR A 79 -3.10 -1.10 11.27
C TYR A 79 -1.96 -1.33 10.28
N ILE A 80 -0.99 -0.40 10.22
CA ILE A 80 0.20 -0.53 9.38
C ILE A 80 0.97 -1.81 9.75
N ARG A 81 1.14 -2.07 11.06
CA ARG A 81 1.82 -3.26 11.54
C ARG A 81 1.12 -4.55 11.15
N VAL A 82 -0.21 -4.58 11.17
CA VAL A 82 -0.99 -5.72 10.67
C VAL A 82 -0.71 -5.95 9.19
N LEU A 83 -0.70 -4.90 8.37
CA LEU A 83 -0.38 -5.04 6.94
C LEU A 83 1.03 -5.61 6.74
N GLU A 84 2.03 -5.10 7.45
CA GLU A 84 3.40 -5.61 7.36
C GLU A 84 3.48 -7.11 7.64
N ILE A 85 2.81 -7.58 8.69
CA ILE A 85 2.80 -9.00 9.07
C ILE A 85 2.05 -9.86 8.05
N VAL A 86 0.90 -9.38 7.55
CA VAL A 86 0.10 -10.11 6.56
C VAL A 86 0.85 -10.25 5.24
N TYR A 87 1.55 -9.20 4.80
CA TYR A 87 2.36 -9.22 3.58
C TYR A 87 3.77 -9.80 3.79
N GLY A 88 4.16 -10.13 5.02
CA GLY A 88 5.44 -10.75 5.32
C GLY A 88 6.64 -9.82 5.14
N VAL A 89 6.45 -8.51 5.26
CA VAL A 89 7.52 -7.51 5.13
C VAL A 89 8.04 -7.07 6.50
N LYS A 90 9.29 -6.60 6.53
CA LYS A 90 9.88 -5.99 7.73
C LYS A 90 9.17 -4.68 8.08
N LYS A 91 9.36 -4.20 9.31
CA LYS A 91 8.83 -2.89 9.75
C LYS A 91 9.32 -1.78 8.82
N GLY A 92 8.41 -0.95 8.32
CA GLY A 92 8.69 0.09 7.33
C GLY A 92 8.86 -0.41 5.89
N GLY A 93 8.77 -1.72 5.65
CA GLY A 93 9.00 -2.35 4.34
C GLY A 93 7.81 -2.34 3.39
N LEU A 94 6.68 -1.73 3.77
CA LEU A 94 5.56 -1.56 2.84
C LEU A 94 5.94 -0.56 1.74
N ASN A 95 5.68 -0.95 0.51
CA ASN A 95 5.80 -0.13 -0.70
C ASN A 95 4.65 -0.47 -1.67
N PRO A 96 4.40 0.33 -2.73
CA PRO A 96 3.32 0.08 -3.67
C PRO A 96 3.37 -1.28 -4.38
N GLU A 97 4.56 -1.84 -4.62
CA GLU A 97 4.73 -3.10 -5.34
C GLU A 97 4.12 -4.29 -4.59
N VAL A 98 4.18 -4.26 -3.25
CA VAL A 98 3.55 -5.27 -2.38
C VAL A 98 2.04 -5.39 -2.64
N PHE A 99 1.38 -4.30 -3.03
CA PHE A 99 -0.07 -4.26 -3.28
C PHE A 99 -0.42 -4.53 -4.76
N SER A 100 0.52 -4.32 -5.68
CA SER A 100 0.29 -4.36 -7.14
C SER A 100 -0.15 -5.73 -7.67
N LYS A 101 0.31 -6.83 -7.06
CA LYS A 101 -0.01 -8.22 -7.47
C LYS A 101 -1.17 -8.83 -6.68
N SER A 102 -1.81 -8.04 -5.81
CA SER A 102 -2.80 -8.53 -4.86
C SER A 102 -4.22 -8.20 -5.31
N LYS A 103 -5.16 -9.12 -5.08
CA LYS A 103 -6.63 -8.87 -5.17
C LYS A 103 -7.10 -7.72 -4.24
N ARG A 104 -6.19 -7.15 -3.44
CA ARG A 104 -6.42 -6.18 -2.36
C ARG A 104 -5.88 -4.78 -2.68
N SER A 105 -5.80 -4.42 -3.97
CA SER A 105 -5.29 -3.12 -4.45
C SER A 105 -5.95 -1.89 -3.79
N LYS A 106 -7.22 -2.01 -3.35
CA LYS A 106 -7.96 -0.96 -2.64
C LYS A 106 -7.36 -0.60 -1.26
N GLU A 107 -6.60 -1.50 -0.62
CA GLU A 107 -5.95 -1.21 0.66
C GLU A 107 -4.89 -0.12 0.54
N MET A 108 -4.29 0.05 -0.64
CA MET A 108 -3.30 1.10 -0.85
C MET A 108 -3.90 2.50 -0.64
N THR A 109 -5.15 2.69 -1.06
CA THR A 109 -5.91 3.91 -0.80
C THR A 109 -6.16 4.12 0.69
N VAL A 110 -6.52 3.05 1.42
CA VAL A 110 -6.71 3.11 2.87
C VAL A 110 -5.39 3.48 3.56
N LEU A 111 -4.30 2.82 3.20
CA LEU A 111 -2.97 3.08 3.74
C LEU A 111 -2.49 4.52 3.46
N ALA A 112 -2.72 5.05 2.25
CA ALA A 112 -2.44 6.45 1.96
C ALA A 112 -3.28 7.41 2.84
N SER A 113 -4.57 7.12 3.06
CA SER A 113 -5.39 7.92 3.97
C SER A 113 -4.89 7.87 5.41
N VAL A 114 -4.36 6.71 5.85
CA VAL A 114 -3.78 6.53 7.18
C VAL A 114 -2.50 7.33 7.35
N TYR A 115 -1.59 7.30 6.38
CA TYR A 115 -0.38 8.12 6.44
C TYR A 115 -0.71 9.62 6.41
N TRP A 116 -1.71 10.05 5.65
CA TRP A 116 -2.21 11.42 5.71
C TRP A 116 -2.68 11.82 7.12
N ASP A 117 -3.47 10.97 7.78
CA ASP A 117 -3.94 11.24 9.13
C ASP A 117 -2.80 11.25 10.16
N LEU A 118 -1.87 10.30 10.09
CA LEU A 118 -0.67 10.28 10.93
C LEU A 118 0.20 11.52 10.74
N MET A 119 0.37 12.00 9.50
CA MET A 119 1.15 13.20 9.21
C MET A 119 0.52 14.42 9.90
N ARG A 120 -0.80 14.53 9.90
CA ARG A 120 -1.53 15.59 10.62
C ARG A 120 -1.42 15.45 12.14
N ILE A 121 -1.50 14.23 12.67
CA ILE A 121 -1.31 13.98 14.11
C ILE A 121 0.10 14.38 14.54
N TYR A 122 1.14 14.00 13.79
CA TYR A 122 2.52 14.32 14.16
C TYR A 122 2.88 15.78 13.98
N ASP A 123 2.17 16.54 13.15
CA ASP A 123 2.35 17.98 13.08
C ASP A 123 1.88 18.71 14.36
N THR A 124 1.13 18.05 15.26
CA THR A 124 0.64 18.69 16.50
C THR A 124 1.76 19.12 17.44
N SER A 125 2.96 18.54 17.36
CA SER A 125 4.12 18.88 18.18
C SER A 125 5.44 18.70 17.44
N PRO A 126 6.40 19.65 17.56
CA PRO A 126 7.75 19.51 16.98
C PRO A 126 8.49 18.23 17.41
N ARG A 127 8.16 17.68 18.60
CA ARG A 127 8.76 16.43 19.11
C ARG A 127 8.57 15.24 18.16
N TYR A 128 7.52 15.27 17.33
CA TYR A 128 7.21 14.19 16.41
C TYR A 128 7.77 14.42 15.00
N GLY A 129 8.64 15.41 14.78
CA GLY A 129 9.18 15.77 13.46
C GLY A 129 9.73 14.59 12.66
N ASN A 130 10.55 13.72 13.27
CA ASN A 130 11.10 12.53 12.59
C ASN A 130 10.01 11.54 12.16
N ARG A 131 8.98 11.34 13.00
CA ARG A 131 7.84 10.47 12.68
C ARG A 131 6.98 11.08 11.59
N MET A 132 6.78 12.40 11.62
CA MET A 132 6.07 13.15 10.58
C MET A 132 6.78 13.04 9.23
N GLN A 133 8.11 13.20 9.20
CA GLN A 133 8.91 13.10 7.98
C GLN A 133 8.84 11.69 7.38
N THR A 134 9.03 10.66 8.21
CA THR A 134 8.92 9.25 7.77
C THR A 134 7.52 8.96 7.20
N THR A 135 6.49 9.46 7.88
CA THR A 135 5.09 9.31 7.45
C THR A 135 4.83 10.04 6.14
N ALA A 136 5.38 11.24 5.96
CA ALA A 136 5.25 12.02 4.74
C ALA A 136 5.95 11.35 3.55
N GLN A 137 7.16 10.83 3.74
CA GLN A 137 7.88 10.04 2.73
C GLN A 137 7.07 8.82 2.31
N LYS A 138 6.54 8.06 3.29
CA LYS A 138 5.67 6.92 3.01
C LYS A 138 4.39 7.35 2.28
N LEU A 139 3.74 8.42 2.70
CA LEU A 139 2.59 8.96 1.99
C LEU A 139 2.95 9.29 0.53
N ALA A 140 4.12 9.88 0.27
CA ALA A 140 4.55 10.24 -1.07
C ALA A 140 4.82 9.01 -1.95
N GLU A 141 5.29 7.90 -1.37
CA GLU A 141 5.43 6.62 -2.08
C GLU A 141 4.07 6.08 -2.56
N PHE A 142 3.01 6.17 -1.75
CA PHE A 142 1.71 5.56 -2.06
C PHE A 142 0.76 6.51 -2.81
N LEU A 143 0.70 7.78 -2.42
CA LEU A 143 -0.35 8.71 -2.83
C LEU A 143 -0.49 8.86 -4.36
N PRO A 144 0.60 8.97 -5.16
CA PRO A 144 0.55 9.03 -6.63
C PRO A 144 -0.22 7.89 -7.32
N PHE A 145 -0.38 6.78 -6.61
CA PHE A 145 -1.04 5.60 -7.13
C PHE A 145 -2.52 5.53 -6.73
N THR A 146 -2.99 6.38 -5.82
CA THR A 146 -4.34 6.29 -5.23
C THR A 146 -5.33 7.27 -5.87
N PRO A 147 -6.64 6.94 -5.92
CA PRO A 147 -7.66 7.85 -6.44
C PRO A 147 -7.84 9.11 -5.58
N ILE A 148 -7.34 9.11 -4.34
CA ILE A 148 -7.44 10.25 -3.40
C ILE A 148 -6.31 11.28 -3.59
N TYR A 149 -5.38 11.07 -4.53
CA TYR A 149 -4.29 12.01 -4.84
C TYR A 149 -4.74 13.48 -4.99
N PRO A 150 -5.72 13.82 -5.86
CA PRO A 150 -6.08 15.22 -6.08
C PRO A 150 -6.64 15.88 -4.81
N ASP A 151 -7.42 15.14 -4.03
CA ASP A 151 -8.00 15.63 -2.79
C ASP A 151 -6.94 15.88 -1.72
N ILE A 152 -6.00 14.94 -1.56
CA ILE A 152 -4.91 15.10 -0.59
C ILE A 152 -3.97 16.23 -1.02
N ALA A 153 -3.62 16.34 -2.31
CA ALA A 153 -2.80 17.44 -2.82
C ALA A 153 -3.43 18.80 -2.51
N LYS A 154 -4.74 18.97 -2.75
CA LYS A 154 -5.49 20.18 -2.39
C LYS A 154 -5.50 20.43 -0.87
N LYS A 155 -5.75 19.38 -0.08
CA LYS A 155 -5.71 19.48 1.39
C LYS A 155 -4.32 19.86 1.91
N CYS A 156 -3.25 19.44 1.25
CA CYS A 156 -1.87 19.79 1.63
C CYS A 156 -1.59 21.28 1.43
N GLU A 157 -2.11 21.89 0.36
CA GLU A 157 -1.97 23.33 0.13
C GLU A 157 -2.62 24.15 1.24
N SER A 158 -3.82 23.75 1.68
CA SER A 158 -4.47 24.35 2.84
C SER A 158 -3.73 24.05 4.15
N PHE A 159 -3.29 22.81 4.34
CA PHE A 159 -2.60 22.37 5.55
C PHE A 159 -1.25 23.07 5.75
N LEU A 160 -0.52 23.36 4.67
CA LEU A 160 0.76 24.08 4.71
C LEU A 160 0.64 25.44 5.41
N LYS A 161 -0.51 26.13 5.29
CA LYS A 161 -0.74 27.44 5.91
C LYS A 161 -0.85 27.37 7.44
N ALA A 162 -1.31 26.24 7.97
CA ALA A 162 -1.54 26.04 9.40
C ALA A 162 -0.53 25.07 10.06
N SER A 163 0.42 24.55 9.29
CA SER A 163 1.33 23.50 9.75
C SER A 163 2.39 24.04 10.70
N LYS A 164 2.66 23.30 11.77
CA LYS A 164 3.77 23.59 12.70
C LYS A 164 5.14 23.21 12.11
N ASN A 165 5.17 22.30 11.12
CA ASN A 165 6.39 21.84 10.44
C ASN A 165 6.31 22.08 8.92
N PRO A 166 6.30 23.35 8.47
CA PRO A 166 6.07 23.69 7.06
C PRO A 166 7.17 23.18 6.11
N HIS A 167 8.37 22.88 6.63
CA HIS A 167 9.46 22.30 5.83
C HIS A 167 9.14 20.86 5.40
N VAL A 168 8.55 20.03 6.28
CA VAL A 168 8.12 18.66 5.95
C VAL A 168 7.03 18.69 4.90
N VAL A 169 6.02 19.55 5.08
CA VAL A 169 4.90 19.69 4.13
C VAL A 169 5.39 20.17 2.77
N ARG A 170 6.36 21.11 2.72
CA ARG A 170 6.98 21.55 1.46
C ARG A 170 7.78 20.45 0.77
N SER A 171 8.58 19.67 1.52
CA SER A 171 9.31 18.52 0.96
C SER A 171 8.34 17.49 0.39
N PHE A 172 7.32 17.13 1.16
CA PHE A 172 6.25 16.25 0.73
C PHE A 172 5.57 16.72 -0.55
N MET A 173 5.17 18.00 -0.61
CA MET A 173 4.55 18.59 -1.80
C MET A 173 5.46 18.56 -3.01
N LYS A 174 6.77 18.79 -2.82
CA LYS A 174 7.78 18.66 -3.87
C LYS A 174 7.89 17.20 -4.33
N GLU A 175 7.92 16.24 -3.42
CA GLU A 175 8.00 14.81 -3.70
C GLU A 175 6.77 14.28 -4.45
N ILE A 176 5.56 14.65 -4.04
CA ILE A 176 4.35 14.21 -4.76
C ILE A 176 4.15 14.94 -6.07
N LYS A 177 4.60 16.19 -6.22
CA LYS A 177 4.64 16.85 -7.55
C LYS A 177 5.70 16.23 -8.44
N ALA A 178 6.79 15.76 -7.83
CA ALA A 178 7.87 15.10 -8.52
C ALA A 178 7.46 13.69 -9.00
N GLY A 179 7.00 12.82 -8.11
CA GLY A 179 6.61 11.45 -8.41
C GLY A 179 5.16 11.27 -8.88
N GLY A 180 4.29 12.26 -8.69
CA GLY A 180 2.82 12.16 -8.79
C GLY A 180 2.19 12.82 -10.01
N GLY A 181 2.93 12.89 -11.10
CA GLY A 181 2.27 12.89 -12.37
C GLY A 181 1.75 11.49 -12.72
N GLY A 182 0.45 11.28 -12.91
CA GLY A 182 -0.06 10.04 -13.52
C GLY A 182 0.06 10.08 -15.04
N CYS A 183 0.23 8.94 -15.72
CA CYS A 183 -0.06 8.85 -17.15
C CYS A 183 -1.58 8.90 -17.36
N PHE A 184 -2.17 10.11 -17.33
CA PHE A 184 -3.61 10.37 -17.43
C PHE A 184 -4.32 9.65 -18.60
N ILE A 185 -3.80 9.76 -19.82
CA ILE A 185 -4.41 9.14 -21.02
C ILE A 185 -4.35 7.61 -20.91
N ALA A 186 -3.19 7.05 -20.56
CA ALA A 186 -3.04 5.61 -20.40
C ALA A 186 -3.92 5.08 -19.24
N THR A 187 -4.00 5.81 -18.14
CA THR A 187 -4.85 5.42 -17.00
C THR A 187 -6.34 5.40 -17.38
N ALA A 188 -6.81 6.36 -18.19
CA ALA A 188 -8.18 6.40 -18.69
C ALA A 188 -8.46 5.28 -19.71
N ALA A 189 -7.49 4.96 -20.58
CA ALA A 189 -7.61 3.90 -21.57
C ALA A 189 -7.67 2.51 -20.93
N PHE A 190 -6.79 2.21 -19.97
CA PHE A 190 -6.66 0.89 -19.35
C PHE A 190 -7.55 0.71 -18.10
N GLU A 191 -8.32 1.73 -17.72
CA GLU A 191 -9.24 1.70 -16.56
C GLU A 191 -8.55 1.27 -15.26
N GLY A 192 -7.27 1.63 -15.14
CA GLY A 192 -6.43 1.23 -14.03
C GLY A 192 -5.09 1.93 -14.07
N ALA A 193 -4.67 2.47 -12.93
CA ALA A 193 -3.36 3.11 -12.77
C ALA A 193 -2.20 2.10 -12.66
N TYR A 194 -2.51 0.80 -12.67
CA TYR A 194 -1.62 -0.32 -12.31
C TYR A 194 -1.39 -1.31 -13.43
N THR A 195 -1.78 -1.00 -14.66
CA THR A 195 -1.45 -1.86 -15.79
C THR A 195 0.04 -1.78 -16.10
N SER A 196 0.59 -2.88 -16.62
CA SER A 196 2.01 -2.99 -16.96
C SER A 196 2.48 -1.85 -17.86
N GLU A 197 1.60 -1.39 -18.74
CA GLU A 197 1.81 -0.31 -19.69
C GLU A 197 1.88 1.06 -19.00
N VAL A 198 0.98 1.34 -18.05
CA VAL A 198 0.98 2.60 -17.29
C VAL A 198 2.23 2.70 -16.42
N LEU A 199 2.69 1.58 -15.84
CA LEU A 199 3.92 1.54 -15.05
C LEU A 199 5.17 1.72 -15.92
N GLN A 200 5.23 1.12 -17.11
CA GLN A 200 6.32 1.32 -18.07
C GLN A 200 6.45 2.78 -18.51
N LEU A 201 5.33 3.44 -18.84
CA LEU A 201 5.35 4.86 -19.22
C LEU A 201 5.79 5.77 -18.07
N ARG A 202 5.45 5.43 -16.83
CA ARG A 202 5.95 6.16 -15.65
C ARG A 202 7.45 6.00 -15.51
N ARG A 203 7.98 4.78 -15.61
CA ARG A 203 9.43 4.54 -15.55
C ARG A 203 10.16 5.29 -16.65
N PHE A 204 9.66 5.22 -17.89
CA PHE A 204 10.22 5.99 -19.01
C PHE A 204 10.26 7.50 -18.73
N ARG A 205 9.19 8.04 -18.13
CA ARG A 205 9.17 9.45 -17.71
C ARG A 205 10.26 9.76 -16.69
N GLU A 206 10.38 8.93 -15.67
CA GLU A 206 11.34 9.15 -14.57
C GLU A 206 12.79 8.97 -15.05
N ASP A 207 13.07 7.93 -15.82
CA ASP A 207 14.42 7.50 -16.15
C ASP A 207 15.00 8.23 -17.38
N TYR A 208 14.15 8.64 -18.34
CA TYR A 208 14.59 9.23 -19.62
C TYR A 208 14.10 10.66 -19.84
N LEU A 209 12.85 10.98 -19.50
CA LEU A 209 12.30 12.33 -19.74
C LEU A 209 12.71 13.34 -18.67
N ARG A 210 12.78 12.94 -17.41
CA ARG A 210 13.08 13.84 -16.30
C ARG A 210 14.52 14.36 -16.24
N PRO A 211 15.55 13.54 -16.54
CA PRO A 211 16.93 14.02 -16.54
C PRO A 211 17.18 15.09 -17.61
N SER A 212 16.48 15.02 -18.76
CA SER A 212 16.70 15.92 -19.89
C SER A 212 15.84 17.21 -19.82
N PRO A 213 16.41 18.40 -20.15
CA PRO A 213 15.65 19.65 -20.19
C PRO A 213 14.46 19.62 -21.17
N LEU A 214 14.64 18.97 -22.33
CA LEU A 214 13.58 18.80 -23.32
C LEU A 214 12.49 17.87 -22.81
N GLY A 215 12.86 16.72 -22.23
CA GLY A 215 11.90 15.78 -21.67
C GLY A 215 11.06 16.39 -20.53
N ARG A 216 11.65 17.26 -19.70
CA ARG A 216 10.90 18.03 -18.69
C ARG A 216 9.81 18.92 -19.31
N ARG A 217 10.09 19.60 -20.44
CA ARG A 217 9.08 20.40 -21.16
C ARG A 217 7.98 19.51 -21.73
N THR A 218 8.33 18.37 -22.31
CA THR A 218 7.35 17.39 -22.82
C THR A 218 6.42 16.88 -21.72
N VAL A 219 6.98 16.63 -20.53
CA VAL A 219 6.21 16.21 -19.36
C VAL A 219 5.25 17.31 -18.89
N VAL A 220 5.70 18.57 -18.83
CA VAL A 220 4.84 19.70 -18.48
C VAL A 220 3.69 19.87 -19.48
N PHE A 221 4.00 19.81 -20.78
CA PHE A 221 2.99 19.86 -21.85
C PHE A 221 1.97 18.72 -21.70
N TYR A 222 2.46 17.50 -21.49
CA TYR A 222 1.60 16.35 -21.24
C TYR A 222 0.68 16.59 -20.03
N TYR A 223 1.19 17.09 -18.91
CA TYR A 223 0.35 17.39 -17.73
C TYR A 223 -0.64 18.53 -17.94
N ARG A 224 -0.35 19.47 -18.82
CA ARG A 224 -1.23 20.60 -19.15
C ARG A 224 -2.45 20.17 -19.96
N TYR A 225 -2.27 19.24 -20.90
CA TYR A 225 -3.30 18.88 -21.89
C TYR A 225 -3.89 17.48 -21.72
N SER A 226 -3.19 16.55 -21.07
CA SER A 226 -3.70 15.18 -20.87
C SER A 226 -4.95 15.07 -19.97
N PRO A 227 -5.20 15.92 -18.95
CA PRO A 227 -6.42 15.80 -18.13
C PRO A 227 -7.74 16.00 -18.88
N PRO A 228 -7.95 17.05 -19.72
CA PRO A 228 -9.18 17.16 -20.50
C PRO A 228 -9.33 16.02 -21.52
N ILE A 229 -8.24 15.57 -22.14
CA ILE A 229 -8.25 14.43 -23.07
C ILE A 229 -8.66 13.13 -22.36
N ALA A 230 -8.14 12.87 -21.16
CA ALA A 230 -8.51 11.71 -20.35
C ALA A 230 -9.99 11.73 -19.93
N ARG A 231 -10.55 12.92 -19.65
CA ARG A 231 -11.99 13.06 -19.36
C ARG A 231 -12.84 12.75 -20.59
N PHE A 232 -12.47 13.27 -21.76
CA PHE A 232 -13.13 12.95 -23.02
C PHE A 232 -13.09 11.44 -23.33
N LEU A 233 -11.92 10.81 -23.15
CA LEU A 233 -11.77 9.37 -23.37
C LEU A 233 -12.62 8.51 -22.43
N ASN A 234 -12.88 8.98 -21.20
CA ASN A 234 -13.78 8.29 -20.26
C ASN A 234 -15.26 8.44 -20.65
N GLN A 235 -15.63 9.52 -21.32
CA GLN A 235 -16.99 9.73 -21.85
C GLN A 235 -17.26 8.94 -23.14
N HIS A 236 -16.19 8.52 -23.84
CA HIS A 236 -16.28 7.76 -25.08
C HIS A 236 -15.52 6.42 -25.00
N PRO A 237 -16.10 5.39 -24.35
CA PRO A 237 -15.48 4.07 -24.19
C PRO A 237 -15.01 3.42 -25.50
N GLN A 238 -15.69 3.68 -26.62
CA GLN A 238 -15.35 3.22 -27.97
C GLN A 238 -13.95 3.66 -28.44
N LEU A 239 -13.40 4.74 -27.88
CA LEU A 239 -12.06 5.23 -28.21
C LEU A 239 -10.96 4.57 -27.37
N LYS A 240 -11.30 3.80 -26.32
CA LYS A 240 -10.30 3.15 -25.46
C LYS A 240 -9.53 2.03 -26.18
N PRO A 241 -10.13 1.13 -26.98
CA PRO A 241 -9.40 0.10 -27.70
C PRO A 241 -8.26 0.62 -28.60
N PRO A 242 -8.46 1.63 -29.48
CA PRO A 242 -7.37 2.16 -30.29
C PRO A 242 -6.29 2.84 -29.44
N VAL A 243 -6.68 3.57 -28.38
CA VAL A 243 -5.69 4.17 -27.46
C VAL A 243 -4.86 3.10 -26.74
N ARG A 244 -5.47 1.99 -26.30
CA ARG A 244 -4.75 0.85 -25.71
C ARG A 244 -3.74 0.26 -26.69
N TRP A 245 -4.12 0.10 -27.96
CA TRP A 245 -3.23 -0.42 -28.99
C TRP A 245 -2.02 0.50 -29.18
N VAL A 246 -2.24 1.82 -29.32
CA VAL A 246 -1.15 2.80 -29.47
C VAL A 246 -0.22 2.78 -28.26
N VAL A 247 -0.79 2.78 -27.04
CA VAL A 247 0.03 2.74 -25.82
C VAL A 247 0.84 1.45 -25.72
N ARG A 248 0.28 0.29 -26.09
CA ARG A 248 1.03 -0.97 -26.12
C ARG A 248 2.18 -0.94 -27.12
N ARG A 249 1.93 -0.43 -28.33
CA ARG A 249 2.97 -0.25 -29.35
C ARG A 249 4.07 0.69 -28.85
N LEU A 250 3.69 1.81 -28.23
CA LEU A 250 4.65 2.71 -27.62
C LEU A 250 5.50 1.98 -26.58
N CYS A 251 4.88 1.32 -25.60
CA CYS A 251 5.58 0.55 -24.56
C CYS A 251 6.54 -0.50 -25.13
N SER A 252 6.20 -1.16 -26.25
CA SER A 252 7.08 -2.16 -26.88
C SER A 252 8.36 -1.58 -27.48
N VAL A 253 8.38 -0.28 -27.77
CA VAL A 253 9.53 0.42 -28.38
C VAL A 253 10.30 1.26 -27.35
N LEU A 254 9.77 1.43 -26.14
CA LEU A 254 10.46 2.22 -25.12
C LEU A 254 11.70 1.48 -24.61
N PRO A 255 12.83 2.20 -24.44
CA PRO A 255 14.04 1.60 -23.90
C PRO A 255 13.79 1.15 -22.46
N GLN A 256 13.91 -0.15 -22.23
CA GLN A 256 13.85 -0.72 -20.88
C GLN A 256 15.27 -0.75 -20.33
N LYS A 257 15.50 -0.07 -19.21
CA LYS A 257 16.75 -0.23 -18.47
C LYS A 257 16.69 -1.61 -17.82
N SER A 258 17.49 -2.56 -18.29
CA SER A 258 17.68 -3.85 -17.61
C SER A 258 18.34 -3.56 -16.26
N THR A 259 17.60 -3.79 -15.18
CA THR A 259 18.19 -3.85 -13.84
C THR A 259 19.05 -5.09 -13.70
#